data_AF-A0A958L9Z9-F1
#
_entry.id   AF-A0A958L9Z9-F1
#
_cell.length_a   1.000
_cell.length_b   1.000
_cell.length_c   1.000
_cell.angle_alpha   90.00
_cell.angle_beta   90.00
_cell.angle_gamma   90.00
#
_symmetry.space_group_name_H-M   'P 1'
#
loop_
_entity.id
_entity.type
_entity.pdbx_description
1 polymer ?
#
loop_
_entity_poly.entity_id
_entity_poly.type
_entity_poly.pdbx_seq_one_letter_code
_entity_poly.pdbx_strand_id
1 'polypeptide(L)'
;MDKKDPREVPLDSLASLDEYGDRKYLYPAEVKGYFKNWRNVIHPLFIAFFLILPWIKVNGHQWVLLNLPERKFNIFGLSFWAHDTPIIFFVIAGALVGLSFVTAIWGRIWCGWACPQTVFIESVFRRIEILIEGNYLQRM
;
A
#
# COMPACT_ATOMS: atom_id res chain seq x y z
N MET A 1 40.35 20.68 -21.21
CA MET A 1 39.66 19.60 -20.49
C MET A 1 39.09 20.22 -19.24
N ASP A 2 37.84 20.65 -19.34
CA ASP A 2 37.12 21.34 -18.28
C ASP A 2 36.69 20.32 -17.23
N LYS A 3 37.09 20.52 -15.97
CA LYS A 3 36.72 19.66 -14.85
C LYS A 3 35.35 20.13 -14.36
N LYS A 4 34.28 19.44 -14.77
CA LYS A 4 32.94 19.62 -14.19
C LYS A 4 32.98 19.35 -12.68
N ASP A 5 32.46 20.30 -11.89
CA ASP A 5 32.25 20.14 -10.44
C ASP A 5 31.17 19.06 -10.25
N PRO A 6 31.41 18.00 -9.46
CA PRO A 6 30.44 16.90 -9.21
C PRO A 6 29.17 17.32 -8.44
N ARG A 7 28.90 18.62 -8.34
CA ARG A 7 27.74 19.22 -7.67
C ARG A 7 26.90 20.09 -8.61
N GLU A 8 27.34 20.29 -9.85
CA GLU A 8 26.57 21.01 -10.86
C GLU A 8 25.70 20.02 -11.65
N VAL A 9 24.52 19.73 -11.11
CA VAL A 9 23.46 19.07 -11.87
C VAL A 9 23.11 19.96 -13.07
N PRO A 10 23.28 19.50 -14.32
CA PRO A 10 22.96 20.31 -15.49
C PRO A 10 21.49 20.72 -15.42
N LEU A 11 21.19 22.00 -15.66
CA LEU A 11 19.82 22.52 -15.62
C LEU A 11 18.89 21.85 -16.65
N ASP A 12 19.48 21.22 -17.67
CA ASP A 12 18.80 20.43 -18.71
C ASP A 12 18.75 18.92 -18.39
N SER A 13 19.36 18.48 -17.27
CA SER A 13 19.32 17.08 -16.84
C SER A 13 18.06 16.81 -16.02
N LEU A 14 17.34 15.76 -16.40
CA LEU A 14 16.20 15.28 -15.63
C LEU A 14 16.68 14.77 -14.27
N ALA A 15 15.99 15.12 -13.17
CA ALA A 15 16.34 14.69 -11.82
C ALA A 15 16.40 13.16 -11.60
N SER A 16 15.88 12.39 -12.56
CA SER A 16 15.93 10.93 -12.61
C SER A 16 17.19 10.35 -13.27
N LEU A 17 18.04 11.20 -13.84
CA LEU A 17 19.25 10.79 -14.57
C LEU A 17 20.51 11.19 -13.80
N ASP A 18 21.51 10.32 -13.85
CA ASP A 18 22.85 10.58 -13.33
C ASP A 18 23.64 11.50 -14.28
N GLU A 19 24.82 11.96 -13.87
CA GLU A 19 25.68 12.83 -14.69
C GLU A 19 26.04 12.24 -16.07
N TYR A 20 25.97 10.91 -16.19
CA TYR A 20 26.22 10.15 -17.41
C TYR A 20 24.98 9.91 -18.29
N GLY A 21 23.80 10.35 -17.86
CA GLY A 21 22.53 10.13 -18.57
C GLY A 21 21.87 8.78 -18.29
N ASP A 22 22.39 7.99 -17.34
CA ASP A 22 21.79 6.74 -16.88
C ASP A 22 20.73 6.95 -15.80
N ARG A 23 19.77 6.02 -15.68
CA ARG A 23 18.70 6.12 -14.68
C ARG A 23 19.25 5.92 -13.26
N LYS A 24 19.02 6.90 -12.40
CA LYS A 24 19.35 6.80 -10.97
C LYS A 24 18.29 5.98 -10.23
N TYR A 25 18.66 4.79 -9.77
CA TYR A 25 17.80 3.97 -8.93
C TYR A 25 17.88 4.44 -7.46
N LEU A 26 16.71 4.64 -6.85
CA LEU A 26 16.59 5.09 -5.46
C LEU A 26 16.29 3.89 -4.58
N TYR A 27 17.24 3.50 -3.73
CA TYR A 27 17.07 2.44 -2.74
C TYR A 27 16.76 3.05 -1.36
N PRO A 28 15.59 2.77 -0.77
CA PRO A 28 15.21 3.36 0.52
C PRO A 28 15.99 2.72 1.67
N ALA A 29 16.74 3.55 2.40
CA ALA A 29 17.52 3.12 3.56
C ALA A 29 16.66 2.49 4.66
N GLU A 30 17.22 1.50 5.36
CA GLU A 30 16.58 0.92 6.54
C GLU A 30 16.57 1.93 7.70
N VAL A 31 15.38 2.19 8.24
CA VAL A 31 15.22 3.06 9.41
C VAL A 31 15.04 2.18 10.64
N LYS A 32 15.85 2.40 11.68
CA LYS A 32 15.73 1.72 12.99
C LYS A 32 15.10 2.67 14.01
N GLY A 33 14.16 2.18 14.81
CA GLY A 33 13.52 2.98 15.86
C GLY A 33 12.30 2.33 16.51
N TYR A 34 11.82 2.92 17.60
CA TYR A 34 10.69 2.41 18.39
C TYR A 34 9.41 2.25 17.56
N PHE A 35 9.02 3.31 16.83
CA PHE A 35 7.84 3.30 15.97
C PHE A 35 7.95 2.28 14.83
N LYS A 36 9.16 2.03 14.31
CA LYS A 36 9.39 0.99 13.30
C LYS A 36 9.19 -0.41 13.88
N ASN A 37 9.62 -0.64 15.13
CA ASN A 37 9.42 -1.93 15.78
C ASN A 37 7.93 -2.24 15.98
N TRP A 38 7.13 -1.22 16.35
CA TRP A 38 5.67 -1.37 16.42
C TRP A 38 5.05 -1.65 15.06
N ARG A 39 5.48 -0.94 14.00
CA ARG A 39 5.02 -1.21 12.62
C ARG A 39 5.34 -2.65 12.19
N ASN A 40 6.49 -3.19 12.59
CA ASN A 40 6.88 -4.56 12.27
C ASN A 40 5.96 -5.64 12.87
N VAL A 41 5.26 -5.33 13.97
CA VAL A 41 4.27 -6.21 14.61
C VAL A 41 2.87 -5.96 14.07
N ILE A 42 2.49 -4.69 13.90
CA ILE A 42 1.15 -4.30 13.46
C ILE A 42 0.90 -4.71 11.99
N HIS A 43 1.88 -4.54 11.12
CA HIS A 43 1.72 -4.87 9.70
C HIS A 43 1.34 -6.34 9.41
N PRO A 44 2.05 -7.36 9.94
CA PRO A 44 1.66 -8.74 9.70
C PRO A 44 0.30 -9.08 10.32
N LEU A 45 -0.08 -8.44 11.44
CA LEU A 45 -1.41 -8.59 12.03
C LEU A 45 -2.50 -8.08 11.07
N PHE A 46 -2.32 -6.90 10.48
CA PHE A 46 -3.25 -6.35 9.50
C PHE A 46 -3.33 -7.21 8.23
N ILE A 47 -2.21 -7.74 7.73
CA ILE A 47 -2.22 -8.68 6.60
C ILE A 47 -3.00 -9.94 6.92
N ALA A 48 -2.75 -10.56 8.08
CA ALA A 48 -3.51 -11.73 8.52
C ALA A 48 -5.00 -11.41 8.60
N PHE A 49 -5.36 -10.25 9.16
CA PHE A 49 -6.74 -9.79 9.19
C PHE A 49 -7.35 -9.65 7.79
N PHE A 50 -6.65 -9.01 6.84
CA PHE A 50 -7.13 -8.85 5.46
C PHE A 50 -7.25 -10.18 4.70
N LEU A 51 -6.40 -11.16 4.98
CA LEU A 51 -6.46 -12.49 4.36
C LEU A 51 -7.55 -13.38 4.97
N ILE A 52 -7.83 -13.23 6.27
CA ILE A 52 -8.86 -14.01 6.97
C ILE A 52 -10.25 -13.42 6.71
N LEU A 53 -10.37 -12.10 6.52
CA LEU A 53 -11.62 -11.41 6.22
C LEU A 53 -12.52 -12.11 5.18
N PRO A 54 -12.02 -12.50 3.98
CA PRO A 54 -12.85 -13.18 3.01
C PRO A 54 -13.22 -14.61 3.44
N TRP A 55 -12.55 -15.25 4.38
CA TRP A 55 -12.90 -16.62 4.79
C TRP A 55 -13.96 -16.68 5.89
N ILE A 56 -14.20 -15.56 6.58
CA ILE A 56 -15.25 -15.47 7.60
C ILE A 56 -16.62 -15.52 6.91
N LYS A 57 -17.47 -16.45 7.34
CA LYS A 57 -18.86 -16.58 6.88
C LYS A 57 -19.79 -16.09 7.97
N VAL A 58 -20.71 -15.20 7.64
CA VAL A 58 -21.81 -14.79 8.53
C VAL A 58 -23.12 -15.03 7.79
N ASN A 59 -24.08 -15.68 8.46
CA ASN A 59 -25.37 -16.07 7.89
C ASN A 59 -25.28 -16.93 6.61
N GLY A 60 -24.30 -17.83 6.54
CA GLY A 60 -24.11 -18.73 5.38
C GLY A 60 -23.45 -18.07 4.15
N HIS A 61 -23.29 -16.74 4.17
CA HIS A 61 -22.62 -15.98 3.12
C HIS A 61 -21.23 -15.53 3.55
N GLN A 62 -20.32 -15.50 2.58
CA GLN A 62 -18.93 -15.07 2.77
C GLN A 62 -18.87 -13.54 2.96
N TRP A 63 -18.04 -13.07 3.91
CA TRP A 63 -17.98 -11.66 4.33
C TRP A 63 -17.66 -10.67 3.21
N VAL A 64 -16.75 -11.07 2.32
CA VAL A 64 -16.43 -10.33 1.09
C VAL A 64 -16.40 -11.34 -0.05
N LEU A 65 -17.47 -11.40 -0.82
CA LEU A 65 -17.57 -12.23 -2.03
C LEU A 65 -17.90 -11.33 -3.21
N LEU A 66 -17.04 -11.33 -4.22
CA LEU A 66 -17.31 -10.70 -5.51
C LEU A 66 -17.55 -11.82 -6.54
N ASN A 67 -18.80 -12.26 -6.69
CA ASN A 67 -19.16 -13.27 -7.69
C ASN A 67 -19.63 -12.55 -8.96
N LEU A 68 -18.67 -12.27 -9.87
CA LEU A 68 -18.92 -11.63 -11.16
C LEU A 68 -19.83 -12.48 -12.08
N PRO A 69 -19.66 -13.82 -12.19
CA PRO A 69 -20.53 -14.67 -13.00
C PRO A 69 -22.01 -14.59 -12.62
N GLU A 70 -22.32 -14.68 -11.32
CA GLU A 70 -23.70 -14.65 -10.83
C GLU A 70 -24.21 -13.23 -10.54
N ARG A 71 -23.36 -12.20 -10.73
CA ARG A 71 -23.66 -10.79 -10.40
C ARG A 71 -24.14 -10.58 -8.97
N LYS A 72 -23.60 -11.38 -8.05
CA LYS A 72 -23.88 -11.34 -6.61
C LYS A 72 -22.64 -10.84 -5.89
N PHE A 73 -22.79 -9.75 -5.14
CA PHE A 73 -21.74 -9.14 -4.35
C PHE A 73 -22.14 -9.21 -2.88
N ASN A 74 -21.45 -10.03 -2.08
CA ASN A 74 -21.66 -10.02 -0.63
C ASN A 74 -20.60 -9.12 0.00
N ILE A 75 -21.03 -8.05 0.66
CA ILE A 75 -20.14 -7.13 1.37
C ILE A 75 -20.66 -6.99 2.81
N PHE A 76 -19.85 -7.37 3.80
CA PHE A 76 -20.19 -7.39 5.22
C PHE A 76 -21.45 -8.20 5.56
N GLY A 77 -21.69 -9.30 4.83
CA GLY A 77 -22.87 -10.15 5.01
C GLY A 77 -24.16 -9.62 4.38
N LEU A 78 -24.11 -8.47 3.70
CA LEU A 78 -25.20 -7.97 2.86
C LEU A 78 -25.01 -8.49 1.44
N SER A 79 -26.01 -9.19 0.92
CA SER A 79 -26.02 -9.69 -0.46
C SER A 79 -26.61 -8.65 -1.40
N PHE A 80 -25.77 -8.02 -2.21
CA PHE A 80 -26.16 -7.08 -3.27
C PHE A 80 -26.26 -7.81 -4.60
N TRP A 81 -27.35 -7.55 -5.32
CA TRP A 81 -27.48 -7.93 -6.72
C TRP A 81 -27.17 -6.74 -7.63
N ALA A 82 -26.74 -7.01 -8.87
CA ALA A 82 -26.47 -5.96 -9.85
C ALA A 82 -27.70 -5.10 -10.23
N HIS A 83 -28.92 -5.45 -9.81
CA HIS A 83 -30.10 -4.60 -9.96
C HIS A 83 -30.15 -3.46 -8.93
N ASP A 84 -29.50 -3.63 -7.78
CA ASP A 84 -29.52 -2.69 -6.65
C ASP A 84 -28.43 -1.61 -6.76
N THR A 85 -28.07 -1.21 -7.98
CA THR A 85 -26.99 -0.27 -8.29
C THR A 85 -27.00 1.02 -7.45
N PRO A 86 -28.15 1.65 -7.14
CA PRO A 86 -28.18 2.83 -6.26
C PRO A 86 -27.66 2.53 -4.85
N ILE A 87 -27.97 1.36 -4.29
CA ILE A 87 -27.52 0.98 -2.95
C ILE A 87 -26.01 0.74 -2.95
N ILE A 88 -25.49 0.04 -3.96
CA ILE A 88 -24.05 -0.16 -4.15
C ILE A 88 -23.33 1.20 -4.26
N PHE A 89 -23.90 2.15 -5.01
CA PHE A 89 -23.35 3.49 -5.13
C PHE A 89 -23.24 4.20 -3.78
N PHE A 90 -24.29 4.21 -2.96
CA PHE A 90 -24.25 4.84 -1.64
C PHE A 90 -23.27 4.15 -0.68
N VAL A 91 -23.14 2.83 -0.74
CA VAL A 91 -22.15 2.09 0.07
C VAL A 91 -20.73 2.50 -0.31
N ILE A 92 -20.41 2.53 -1.61
CA ILE A 92 -19.08 2.92 -2.09
C ILE A 92 -18.81 4.40 -1.79
N ALA A 93 -19.79 5.28 -2.03
CA ALA A 93 -19.67 6.70 -1.73
C ALA A 93 -19.46 6.93 -0.23
N GLY A 94 -20.21 6.23 0.63
CA GLY A 94 -20.05 6.27 2.08
C GLY A 94 -18.67 5.77 2.53
N ALA A 95 -18.17 4.68 1.94
CA ALA A 95 -16.81 4.20 2.20
C ALA A 95 -15.75 5.22 1.79
N LEU A 96 -15.92 5.88 0.64
CA LEU A 96 -14.98 6.87 0.12
C LEU A 96 -14.96 8.14 0.97
N VAL A 97 -16.14 8.65 1.36
CA VAL A 97 -16.26 9.80 2.28
C VAL A 97 -15.72 9.45 3.65
N GLY A 98 -16.07 8.29 4.20
CA GLY A 98 -15.58 7.82 5.50
C GLY A 98 -14.07 7.66 5.53
N LEU A 99 -13.48 7.05 4.49
CA LEU A 99 -12.03 6.94 4.35
C LEU A 99 -11.38 8.32 4.22
N SER A 100 -11.97 9.22 3.42
CA SER A 100 -11.47 10.60 3.23
C SER A 100 -11.52 11.41 4.54
N PHE A 101 -12.54 11.19 5.36
CA PHE A 101 -12.65 11.83 6.67
C PHE A 101 -11.57 11.33 7.64
N VAL A 102 -11.35 10.01 7.70
CA VAL A 102 -10.28 9.42 8.52
C VAL A 102 -8.91 9.89 8.05
N THR A 103 -8.67 10.00 6.74
CA THR A 103 -7.38 10.49 6.20
C THR A 103 -7.21 12.00 6.39
N ALA A 104 -8.27 12.80 6.41
CA ALA A 104 -8.18 14.23 6.71
C ALA A 104 -7.75 14.48 8.16
N ILE A 105 -8.24 13.68 9.12
CA ILE A 105 -7.92 13.86 10.55
C ILE A 105 -6.60 13.16 10.94
N TRP A 106 -6.41 11.91 10.49
CA TRP A 106 -5.28 11.05 10.87
C TRP A 106 -4.51 10.50 9.68
N GLY A 107 -4.38 11.27 8.60
CA GLY A 107 -3.77 10.81 7.34
C GLY A 107 -2.39 10.21 7.49
N ARG A 108 -1.52 10.79 8.34
CA ARG A 108 -0.17 10.24 8.58
C ARG A 108 -0.18 8.91 9.32
N ILE A 109 -1.13 8.72 10.24
CA ILE A 109 -1.27 7.46 10.98
C ILE A 109 -1.89 6.41 10.06
N TRP A 110 -2.98 6.75 9.36
CA TRP A 110 -3.64 5.83 8.44
C TRP A 110 -2.73 5.40 7.28
N CYS A 111 -2.20 6.36 6.51
CA CYS A 111 -1.35 6.07 5.37
C CYS A 111 0.01 5.46 5.78
N GLY A 112 0.48 5.69 7.00
CA GLY A 112 1.75 5.13 7.48
C GLY A 112 1.66 3.73 8.10
N TRP A 113 0.50 3.36 8.65
CA TRP A 113 0.35 2.18 9.53
C TRP A 113 -0.76 1.21 9.11
N ALA A 114 -1.87 1.70 8.57
CA ALA A 114 -3.07 0.89 8.30
C ALA A 114 -3.42 0.75 6.82
N CYS A 115 -2.90 1.61 5.96
CA CYS A 115 -3.17 1.56 4.52
C CYS A 115 -2.76 0.19 3.94
N PRO A 116 -3.70 -0.58 3.37
CA PRO A 116 -3.44 -1.97 2.95
C PRO A 116 -2.26 -2.04 1.97
N GLN A 117 -2.18 -1.12 1.01
CA GLN A 117 -1.08 -1.04 0.05
C GLN A 117 0.29 -0.87 0.72
N THR A 118 0.39 0.04 1.69
CA THR A 118 1.63 0.28 2.44
C THR A 118 2.02 -0.91 3.30
N VAL A 119 1.05 -1.53 3.98
CA VAL A 119 1.30 -2.70 4.82
C VAL A 119 1.86 -3.86 4.00
N PHE A 120 1.30 -4.12 2.81
CA PHE A 120 1.81 -5.16 1.90
C PHE A 120 3.24 -4.88 1.42
N ILE A 121 3.51 -3.67 0.91
CA ILE A 121 4.83 -3.32 0.39
C ILE A 121 5.88 -3.36 1.50
N GLU A 122 5.58 -2.78 2.67
CA GLU A 122 6.56 -2.68 3.75
C GLU A 122 6.80 -4.01 4.47
N SER A 123 5.77 -4.85 4.64
CA SER A 123 5.88 -6.10 5.40
C SER A 123 6.28 -7.29 4.55
N VAL A 124 5.81 -7.36 3.30
CA VAL A 124 6.05 -8.52 2.42
C VAL A 124 7.18 -8.17 1.46
N PHE A 125 6.96 -7.20 0.58
CA PHE A 125 7.90 -6.91 -0.51
C PHE A 125 9.27 -6.50 0.02
N ARG A 126 9.33 -5.49 0.89
CA ARG A 126 10.60 -4.96 1.40
C ARG A 126 11.39 -6.00 2.19
N ARG A 127 10.74 -6.85 2.98
CA ARG A 127 11.42 -7.94 3.72
C ARG A 127 11.99 -8.97 2.77
N ILE A 128 11.24 -9.39 1.76
CA ILE A 128 11.71 -10.34 0.74
C ILE A 128 12.89 -9.74 -0.02
N GLU A 129 12.80 -8.47 -0.40
CA GLU A 129 13.83 -7.73 -1.13
C GLU A 129 15.15 -7.68 -0.33
N ILE A 130 15.09 -7.31 0.96
CA ILE A 130 16.27 -7.28 1.84
C ILE A 130 16.88 -8.68 2.03
N LEU A 131 16.05 -9.72 2.09
CA LEU A 131 16.52 -11.10 2.23
C LEU A 131 17.24 -11.61 0.96
N ILE A 132 16.84 -11.16 -0.23
CA ILE A 132 17.39 -11.63 -1.51
C ILE A 132 18.56 -10.74 -1.98
N GLU A 133 18.37 -9.43 -2.00
CA GLU A 133 19.32 -8.45 -2.57
C GLU A 133 20.24 -7.81 -1.51
N GLY A 134 19.99 -8.05 -0.22
CA GLY A 134 20.77 -7.46 0.87
C GLY A 134 20.38 -6.01 1.19
N ASN A 135 21.20 -5.37 2.03
CA ASN A 135 20.97 -4.04 2.57
C ASN A 135 21.11 -2.93 1.52
N TYR A 136 20.54 -1.75 1.79
CA TYR A 136 20.59 -0.60 0.86
C TYR A 136 22.03 -0.17 0.47
N LEU A 137 23.02 -0.36 1.36
CA LEU A 137 24.44 -0.10 1.07
C LEU A 137 25.05 -1.08 0.08
N GLN A 138 24.48 -2.28 -0.07
CA GLN A 138 24.99 -3.31 -0.98
C GLN A 138 24.43 -3.15 -2.41
N ARG A 139 23.45 -2.27 -2.60
CA ARG A 139 22.75 -2.03 -3.88
C ARG A 139 23.10 -0.69 -4.53
N MET A 140 23.80 0.19 -3.78
CA MET A 140 24.44 1.39 -4.31
C MET A 140 25.84 1.05 -4.79
#